data_AF-A0AAU0UPY0-F1
#
_entry.id   AF-A0AAU0UPY0-F1
#
_cell.length_a   1.000
_cell.length_b   1.000
_cell.length_c   1.000
_cell.angle_alpha   90.00
_cell.angle_beta   90.00
_cell.angle_gamma   90.00
#
_symmetry.space_group_name_H-M   'P 1'
#
loop_
_entity.id
_entity.type
_entity.pdbx_description
1 polymer ?
#
loop_
_entity_poly.entity_id
_entity_poly.type
_entity_poly.pdbx_seq_one_letter_code
_entity_poly.pdbx_strand_id
1 'polypeptide(L)'
;MTAYKKEVYLTIALTILFLASGHIGLFFAIFAPNGVEGTFLGFPIHYIVPVIVGWFGVLFLTVVAGYIGNYLDEEIAKESDAQEKANVNDGSKPISMG
;
A
#
# COMPACT_ATOMS: atom_id res chain seq x y z
N MET A 1 -16.62 2.53 4.80
CA MET A 1 -15.68 2.06 5.84
C MET A 1 -15.06 3.29 6.44
N THR A 2 -14.91 3.37 7.77
CA THR A 2 -14.18 4.48 8.42
C THR A 2 -12.77 4.58 7.82
N ALA A 3 -12.25 5.78 7.63
CA ALA A 3 -10.94 5.98 7.00
C ALA A 3 -9.82 5.15 7.68
N TYR A 4 -9.90 4.99 9.00
CA TYR A 4 -9.02 4.10 9.77
C TYR A 4 -9.03 2.62 9.33
N LYS A 5 -10.19 2.06 8.97
CA LYS A 5 -10.25 0.67 8.45
C LYS A 5 -9.61 0.55 7.07
N LYS A 6 -9.66 1.60 6.25
CA LYS A 6 -9.00 1.62 4.94
C LYS A 6 -7.48 1.61 5.09
N GLU A 7 -6.96 2.32 6.10
CA GLU A 7 -5.52 2.39 6.40
C GLU A 7 -4.96 1.02 6.73
N VAL A 8 -5.62 0.29 7.63
CA VAL A 8 -5.20 -1.06 8.03
C VAL A 8 -5.21 -2.01 6.82
N TYR A 9 -6.23 -1.95 5.98
CA TYR A 9 -6.30 -2.80 4.79
C TYR A 9 -5.19 -2.47 3.78
N LEU A 10 -4.93 -1.18 3.55
CA LEU A 10 -3.85 -0.72 2.68
C LEU A 10 -2.49 -1.22 3.20
N THR A 11 -2.23 -1.05 4.50
CA THR A 11 -0.97 -1.46 5.12
C THR A 11 -0.74 -2.96 4.99
N ILE A 12 -1.77 -3.78 5.21
CA ILE A 12 -1.68 -5.24 5.02
C ILE A 12 -1.42 -5.57 3.55
N ALA A 13 -2.16 -4.97 2.62
CA ALA A 13 -1.98 -5.22 1.19
C ALA A 13 -0.57 -4.82 0.72
N LEU A 14 -0.08 -3.66 1.14
CA LEU A 14 1.25 -3.15 0.82
C LEU A 14 2.35 -4.07 1.38
N THR A 15 2.18 -4.55 2.62
CA THR A 15 3.12 -5.49 3.25
C THR A 15 3.24 -6.77 2.43
N ILE A 16 2.11 -7.34 2.00
CA ILE A 16 2.09 -8.55 1.15
C ILE A 16 2.78 -8.28 -0.19
N LEU A 17 2.49 -7.13 -0.81
CA LEU A 17 3.10 -6.73 -2.09
C LEU A 17 4.62 -6.53 -1.97
N PHE A 18 5.10 -5.90 -0.90
CA PHE A 18 6.53 -5.77 -0.64
C PHE A 18 7.20 -7.11 -0.40
N LEU A 19 6.55 -8.01 0.35
CA LEU A 19 7.08 -9.35 0.58
C LEU A 19 7.19 -10.12 -0.74
N ALA A 20 6.16 -10.06 -1.58
CA ALA A 20 6.15 -10.69 -2.89
C ALA A 20 7.22 -10.09 -3.82
N SER A 21 7.35 -8.77 -3.87
CA SER A 21 8.34 -8.08 -4.70
C SER A 21 9.78 -8.40 -4.26
N GLY A 22 10.04 -8.45 -2.95
CA GLY A 22 11.37 -8.77 -2.42
C GLY A 22 11.74 -10.26 -2.57
N HIS A 23 10.76 -11.16 -2.57
CA HIS A 23 10.97 -12.61 -2.67
C HIS A 23 10.64 -13.16 -4.05
N ILE A 24 10.54 -12.32 -5.08
CA ILE A 24 10.19 -12.78 -6.43
C ILE A 24 11.24 -13.71 -7.04
N GLY A 25 12.49 -13.63 -6.58
CA GLY A 25 13.54 -14.60 -6.92
C GLY A 25 13.21 -16.03 -6.48
N LEU A 26 12.51 -16.19 -5.34
CA LEU A 26 12.06 -17.50 -4.87
C LEU A 26 11.01 -18.10 -5.81
N PHE A 27 10.09 -17.27 -6.32
CA PHE A 27 9.11 -17.70 -7.33
C PHE A 27 9.80 -18.19 -8.60
N PHE A 28 10.81 -17.49 -9.10
CA PHE A 28 11.56 -17.94 -10.27
C PHE A 28 12.37 -19.21 -10.01
N ALA A 29 12.94 -19.38 -8.81
CA ALA A 29 13.66 -20.59 -8.45
C ALA A 29 12.75 -21.83 -8.37
N ILE A 30 11.52 -21.67 -7.85
CA ILE A 30 10.57 -22.78 -7.66
C ILE A 30 9.83 -23.11 -8.96
N PHE A 31 9.37 -22.10 -9.71
CA PHE A 31 8.50 -22.29 -10.88
C PHE A 31 9.24 -22.32 -12.23
N ALA A 32 10.48 -21.87 -12.28
CA ALA A 32 11.35 -22.00 -13.45
C ALA A 32 12.67 -22.73 -13.10
N PRO A 33 12.61 -23.97 -12.57
CA PRO A 33 13.79 -24.70 -12.08
C PRO A 33 14.77 -25.06 -13.20
N ASN A 34 14.30 -25.22 -14.44
CA ASN A 34 15.13 -25.44 -15.63
C ASN A 34 15.50 -24.12 -16.34
N GLY A 35 15.15 -22.97 -15.75
CA GLY A 35 15.32 -21.65 -16.33
C GLY A 35 14.38 -21.38 -17.52
N VAL A 36 14.15 -20.11 -17.81
CA VAL A 36 13.76 -19.72 -19.16
C VAL A 36 15.01 -19.84 -20.01
N GLU A 37 15.00 -20.72 -21.03
CA GLU A 37 16.11 -20.87 -21.96
C GLU A 37 16.31 -19.56 -22.73
N GLY A 38 17.31 -18.79 -22.31
CA GLY A 38 17.62 -17.51 -22.92
C GLY A 38 18.55 -16.67 -22.05
N THR A 39 19.24 -15.75 -22.71
CA THR A 39 20.07 -14.75 -22.06
C THR A 39 19.50 -13.36 -22.33
N PHE A 40 19.55 -12.49 -21.33
CA PHE A 40 19.22 -11.09 -21.44
C PHE A 40 20.44 -10.28 -20.98
N LEU A 41 20.96 -9.43 -21.87
CA LEU A 41 22.21 -8.68 -21.66
C LEU A 41 23.43 -9.58 -21.31
N GLY A 42 23.45 -10.82 -21.82
CA GLY A 42 24.51 -11.79 -21.52
C GLY A 42 24.36 -12.56 -20.20
N PHE A 43 23.29 -12.29 -19.43
CA PHE A 43 22.98 -13.00 -18.19
C PHE A 43 21.80 -13.94 -18.37
N PRO A 44 21.74 -15.07 -17.64
CA PRO A 44 20.57 -15.94 -17.67
C PRO A 44 19.30 -15.20 -17.21
N ILE A 45 18.23 -15.31 -17.99
CA ILE A 45 16.98 -14.53 -17.80
C ILE A 45 16.39 -14.75 -16.40
N HIS A 46 16.44 -15.98 -15.90
CA HIS A 46 15.90 -16.38 -14.60
C HIS A 46 16.59 -15.73 -13.40
N TYR A 47 17.77 -15.11 -13.58
CA TYR A 47 18.42 -14.31 -12.54
C TYR A 47 18.18 -12.82 -12.70
N ILE A 48 18.35 -12.29 -13.92
CA ILE A 48 18.30 -10.84 -14.15
C ILE A 48 16.88 -10.28 -14.03
N VAL A 49 15.87 -11.04 -14.46
CA VAL A 49 14.46 -10.61 -14.41
C VAL A 49 14.00 -10.42 -12.95
N PRO A 50 14.18 -11.38 -12.03
CA PRO A 50 13.83 -11.16 -10.63
C PRO A 50 14.53 -9.97 -9.98
N VAL A 51 15.79 -9.71 -10.34
CA VAL A 51 16.56 -8.57 -9.80
C VAL A 51 15.95 -7.25 -10.26
N ILE A 52 15.67 -7.12 -11.56
CA ILE A 52 15.06 -5.91 -12.14
C ILE A 52 13.65 -5.73 -11.56
N VAL A 53 12.82 -6.78 -11.57
CA VAL A 53 11.44 -6.70 -11.07
C VAL A 53 11.42 -6.44 -9.57
N GLY A 54 12.32 -7.03 -8.79
CA GLY A 54 12.43 -6.77 -7.36
C GLY A 54 12.83 -5.32 -7.08
N TRP A 55 13.84 -4.80 -7.78
CA TRP A 55 14.32 -3.43 -7.58
C TRP A 55 13.30 -2.39 -8.01
N PHE A 56 12.84 -2.45 -9.26
CA PHE A 56 11.85 -1.50 -9.78
C PHE A 56 10.46 -1.72 -9.18
N GLY A 57 10.11 -2.95 -8.80
CA GLY A 57 8.87 -3.26 -8.10
C GLY A 57 8.81 -2.61 -6.72
N VAL A 58 9.90 -2.70 -5.93
CA VAL A 58 10.01 -2.02 -4.64
C VAL A 58 9.95 -0.49 -4.81
N LEU A 59 10.64 0.06 -5.82
CA LEU A 59 10.59 1.48 -6.14
C LEU A 59 9.17 1.93 -6.52
N PHE A 60 8.50 1.18 -7.38
CA PHE A 60 7.13 1.49 -7.78
C PHE A 60 6.16 1.42 -6.60
N LEU A 61 6.25 0.36 -5.79
CA LEU A 61 5.41 0.17 -4.61
C LEU A 61 5.61 1.29 -3.58
N THR A 62 6.84 1.77 -3.37
CA THR A 62 7.10 2.88 -2.44
C THR A 62 6.50 4.20 -2.94
N VAL A 63 6.56 4.49 -4.24
CA VAL A 63 5.91 5.68 -4.81
C VAL A 63 4.38 5.60 -4.67
N VAL A 64 3.79 4.45 -4.99
CA VAL A 64 2.34 4.23 -4.85
C VAL A 64 1.90 4.32 -3.39
N ALA A 65 2.68 3.75 -2.47
CA ALA A 65 2.41 3.83 -1.03
C ALA A 65 2.36 5.28 -0.55
N GLY A 66 3.33 6.11 -0.96
CA GLY A 66 3.36 7.53 -0.59
C GLY A 66 2.14 8.29 -1.12
N TYR A 67 1.75 8.05 -2.36
CA TYR A 67 0.58 8.71 -2.95
C TYR A 67 -0.73 8.32 -2.26
N ILE A 68 -0.95 7.02 -2.03
CA ILE A 68 -2.17 6.54 -1.39
C ILE A 68 -2.20 6.92 0.09
N GLY A 69 -1.06 6.85 0.79
CA GLY A 69 -0.94 7.27 2.18
C GLY A 69 -1.36 8.72 2.38
N ASN A 70 -0.81 9.63 1.57
CA ASN A 70 -1.17 11.06 1.62
C ASN A 70 -2.66 11.31 1.39
N TYR A 71 -3.28 10.58 0.44
CA TYR A 71 -4.71 10.68 0.18
C TYR A 71 -5.54 10.19 1.37
N LEU A 72 -5.10 9.12 2.02
CA LEU A 72 -5.81 8.53 3.15
C LEU A 72 -5.72 9.43 4.39
N ASP A 73 -4.56 10.01 4.65
CA ASP A 73 -4.34 10.98 5.74
C ASP A 73 -5.27 12.19 5.59
N GLU A 74 -5.47 12.68 4.35
CA GLU A 74 -6.39 13.78 4.06
C GLU A 74 -7.86 13.38 4.29
N GLU A 75 -8.24 12.13 3.97
CA GLU A 75 -9.58 11.61 4.21
C GLU A 75 -9.86 11.48 5.73
N ILE A 76 -8.88 10.99 6.50
CA ILE A 76 -8.97 10.90 7.97
C ILE A 76 -9.15 12.28 8.59
N ALA A 77 -8.35 13.27 8.18
CA ALA A 77 -8.45 14.63 8.71
C ALA A 77 -9.84 15.24 8.48
N LYS A 78 -10.43 15.05 7.28
CA LYS A 78 -11.77 15.54 6.96
C LYS A 78 -12.87 14.86 7.79
N GLU A 79 -12.78 13.56 8.01
CA GLU A 79 -13.73 12.81 8.86
C GLU A 79 -13.65 13.28 10.32
N SER A 80 -12.44 13.51 10.85
CA SER A 80 -12.23 14.03 12.21
C SER A 80 -12.79 15.45 12.39
N ASP A 81 -12.49 16.37 11.47
CA ASP A 81 -13.00 17.75 11.51
C ASP A 81 -14.55 17.80 11.45
N ALA A 82 -15.15 16.92 10.65
CA ALA A 82 -16.60 16.82 10.53
C ALA A 82 -17.24 16.26 11.82
N GLN A 83 -16.62 15.28 12.47
CA GLN A 83 -17.08 14.77 13.76
C GLN A 83 -16.96 15.81 14.87
N GLU A 84 -15.86 16.57 14.92
CA GLU A 84 -15.67 17.61 15.94
C GLU A 84 -16.75 18.71 15.80
N LYS A 85 -17.01 19.19 14.58
CA LYS A 85 -18.05 20.20 14.31
C LYS A 85 -19.46 19.70 14.62
N ALA A 86 -19.76 18.43 14.36
CA ALA A 86 -21.05 17.83 14.70
C ALA A 86 -21.26 17.75 16.23
N ASN A 87 -20.21 17.40 16.98
CA ASN A 87 -20.26 17.26 18.44
C ASN A 87 -20.41 18.63 19.14
N VAL A 88 -19.74 19.67 18.62
CA VAL A 88 -19.89 21.05 19.11
C VAL A 88 -21.32 21.59 18.87
N ASN A 89 -21.95 21.23 17.75
CA ASN A 89 -23.31 21.69 17.43
C ASN A 89 -24.38 21.00 18.29
N ASP A 90 -24.22 19.72 18.63
CA ASP A 90 -25.17 18.98 19.49
C ASP A 90 -25.12 19.45 20.96
N GLY A 91 -23.95 19.90 21.44
CA GLY A 91 -23.80 20.52 22.76
C GLY A 91 -24.36 21.95 22.88
N SER A 92 -24.84 22.55 21.79
CA SER A 92 -25.27 23.94 21.73
C SER A 92 -26.79 24.15 21.78
N LYS A 93 -27.59 23.09 21.96
CA LYS A 93 -29.01 23.28 22.30
C LYS A 93 -29.11 23.91 23.70
N PRO A 94 -29.60 25.16 23.83
CA PRO A 94 -29.90 25.68 25.14
C PRO A 94 -30.95 24.75 25.77
N ILE A 95 -30.68 24.28 26.98
CA ILE A 95 -31.74 23.71 27.82
C ILE A 95 -32.75 24.85 28.00
N SER A 96 -33.83 24.78 27.23
CA SER A 96 -35.01 25.60 27.41
C SER A 96 -35.62 25.21 28.76
N MET A 97 -35.15 25.83 29.83
CA MET A 97 -35.88 25.90 31.09
C MET A 97 -37.09 26.81 30.84
N GLY A 98 -38.23 26.17 30.55
CA GLY A 98 -39.57 26.73 30.69
C GLY A 98 -40.24 26.14 31.91
#